data_AF-A0A928P2M8-F1
#
_entry.id   AF-A0A928P2M8-F1
#
_cell.length_a   1.000
_cell.length_b   1.000
_cell.length_c   1.000
_cell.angle_alpha   90.00
_cell.angle_beta   90.00
_cell.angle_gamma   90.00
#
_symmetry.space_group_name_H-M   'P 1'
#
loop_
_entity.id
_entity.type
_entity.pdbx_description
1 polymer ?
#
loop_
_entity_poly.entity_id
_entity_poly.type
_entity_poly.pdbx_seq_one_letter_code
_entity_poly.pdbx_strand_id
1 'polypeptide(L)'
;MTLVEAVKTLTELAALIGILTPVVISIKRVSCGTKCQLRSEMLKIYYRNKGDLRIRQYEYENFVLLYQAYKSLGGNSFIDKIYSEIKEMEIVS
;
A
#
# COMPACT_ATOMS: atom_id res chain seq x y z
N MET A 1 13.17 -39.17 -21.04
CA MET A 1 12.57 -38.88 -19.73
C MET A 1 11.74 -40.08 -19.33
N THR A 2 12.13 -40.76 -18.26
CA THR A 2 11.37 -41.89 -17.73
C THR A 2 10.14 -41.40 -16.95
N LEU A 3 9.10 -42.23 -16.84
CA LEU A 3 7.88 -41.89 -16.10
C LEU A 3 8.19 -41.52 -14.65
N VAL A 4 9.19 -42.17 -14.04
CA VAL A 4 9.62 -41.94 -12.66
C VAL A 4 10.26 -40.54 -12.49
N GLU A 5 11.12 -40.13 -13.43
CA GLU A 5 11.71 -38.78 -13.41
C GLU A 5 10.64 -37.69 -13.55
N ALA A 6 9.64 -37.92 -14.40
CA ALA A 6 8.53 -36.98 -14.58
C ALA A 6 7.66 -36.84 -13.31
N VAL A 7 7.40 -37.95 -12.61
CA VAL A 7 6.65 -37.90 -11.34
C VAL A 7 7.44 -37.17 -10.25
N LYS A 8 8.76 -37.39 -10.18
CA LYS A 8 9.62 -36.74 -9.18
C LYS A 8 9.69 -35.23 -9.37
N THR A 9 9.84 -34.75 -10.60
CA THR A 9 9.87 -33.31 -10.87
C THR A 9 8.52 -32.65 -10.54
N LEU A 10 7.40 -33.34 -10.80
CA LEU A 10 6.07 -32.85 -10.44
C LEU A 10 5.86 -32.75 -8.92
N THR A 11 6.33 -33.74 -8.14
CA THR A 11 6.20 -33.70 -6.68
C THR A 11 7.06 -32.62 -6.04
N GLU A 12 8.29 -32.42 -6.51
CA GLU A 12 9.15 -31.32 -6.07
C GLU A 12 8.52 -29.95 -6.37
N LEU A 13 7.90 -29.79 -7.54
CA LEU A 13 7.23 -28.55 -7.93
C LEU A 13 5.96 -28.31 -7.09
N ALA A 14 5.18 -29.36 -6.80
CA ALA A 14 4.03 -29.28 -5.91
C ALA A 14 4.44 -28.90 -4.46
N ALA A 15 5.54 -29.46 -3.96
CA ALA A 15 6.08 -29.11 -2.64
C ALA A 15 6.51 -27.64 -2.60
N LEU A 16 7.18 -27.15 -3.65
CA LEU A 16 7.56 -25.74 -3.75
C LEU A 16 6.33 -24.80 -3.76
N ILE A 17 5.30 -25.13 -4.54
CA ILE A 17 4.04 -24.36 -4.57
C ILE A 17 3.38 -24.32 -3.20
N GLY A 18 3.37 -25.45 -2.49
CA GLY A 18 2.81 -25.57 -1.15
C GLY A 18 3.49 -24.64 -0.13
N ILE A 19 4.81 -24.42 -0.29
CA ILE A 19 5.58 -23.50 0.56
C ILE A 19 5.36 -22.03 0.14
N LEU A 20 5.30 -21.73 -1.15
CA LEU A 20 5.18 -20.35 -1.65
C LEU A 20 3.78 -19.75 -1.43
N THR A 21 2.73 -20.55 -1.54
CA THR A 21 1.33 -20.10 -1.41
C THR A 21 1.04 -19.38 -0.08
N PRO A 22 1.36 -19.94 1.11
CA PRO A 22 1.12 -19.26 2.39
C PRO A 22 1.94 -17.97 2.53
N VAL A 23 3.15 -17.90 1.94
CA VAL A 23 3.97 -16.68 1.92
C VAL A 23 3.26 -15.58 1.13
N VAL A 24 2.77 -15.89 -0.07
CA VAL A 24 2.02 -14.93 -0.91
C VAL A 24 0.74 -14.47 -0.21
N ILE A 25 -0.01 -15.37 0.43
CA ILE A 25 -1.21 -15.02 1.21
C ILE A 25 -0.84 -14.09 2.37
N SER A 26 0.26 -14.37 3.07
CA SER A 26 0.73 -13.56 4.21
C SER A 26 1.12 -12.15 3.76
N ILE A 27 1.89 -12.04 2.67
CA ILE A 27 2.24 -10.74 2.07
C ILE A 27 0.97 -9.97 1.68
N LYS A 28 -0.01 -10.63 1.04
CA LYS A 28 -1.27 -9.99 0.67
C LYS A 28 -2.02 -9.44 1.88
N ARG A 29 -2.07 -10.18 3.00
CA ARG A 29 -2.70 -9.73 4.25
C ARG A 29 -1.98 -8.52 4.84
N VAL A 30 -0.64 -8.56 4.90
CA VAL A 30 0.16 -7.42 5.37
C VAL A 30 -0.06 -6.20 4.49
N SER A 31 0.00 -6.34 3.16
CA SER A 31 -0.26 -5.26 2.21
C SER A 31 -1.65 -4.66 2.39
N CYS A 32 -2.68 -5.46 2.65
CA CYS A 32 -4.02 -4.96 2.98
C CYS A 32 -4.02 -4.15 4.29
N GLY A 33 -3.35 -4.65 5.33
CA GLY A 33 -3.21 -3.94 6.61
C GLY A 33 -2.46 -2.61 6.46
N THR A 34 -1.32 -2.62 5.76
CA THR A 34 -0.54 -1.43 5.43
C THR A 34 -1.37 -0.41 4.66
N LYS A 35 -2.15 -0.85 3.66
CA LYS A 35 -3.06 0.04 2.92
C LYS A 35 -4.06 0.75 3.84
N CYS A 36 -4.64 0.03 4.81
CA CYS A 36 -5.55 0.63 5.80
C CYS A 36 -4.83 1.65 6.70
N GLN A 37 -3.61 1.36 7.13
CA GLN A 37 -2.80 2.27 7.94
C GLN A 37 -2.43 3.54 7.18
N LEU A 38 -1.93 3.42 5.94
CA LEU A 38 -1.63 4.56 5.06
C LEU A 38 -2.85 5.48 4.90
N ARG A 39 -4.03 4.89 4.68
CA ARG A 39 -5.29 5.66 4.59
C ARG A 39 -5.57 6.41 5.89
N SER A 40 -5.37 5.78 7.04
CA SER A 40 -5.59 6.41 8.34
C SER A 40 -4.64 7.59 8.57
N GLU A 41 -3.35 7.44 8.25
CA GLU A 41 -2.36 8.52 8.43
C GLU A 41 -2.63 9.71 7.50
N MET A 42 -2.93 9.46 6.22
CA MET A 42 -3.32 10.54 5.30
C MET A 42 -4.55 11.30 5.81
N LEU A 43 -5.56 10.59 6.35
CA LEU A 43 -6.75 11.24 6.90
C LEU A 43 -6.44 12.06 8.15
N LYS A 44 -5.53 11.59 9.01
CA LYS A 44 -5.09 12.37 10.18
C LYS A 44 -4.42 13.67 9.77
N ILE A 45 -3.52 13.63 8.78
CA ILE A 45 -2.87 14.82 8.23
C ILE A 45 -3.93 15.77 7.66
N TYR A 46 -4.84 15.24 6.84
CA TYR A 46 -5.88 16.05 6.22
C TYR A 46 -6.81 16.72 7.22
N TYR A 47 -7.42 15.98 8.15
CA TYR A 47 -8.37 16.57 9.10
C TYR A 47 -7.72 17.50 10.13
N ARG A 48 -6.42 17.33 10.43
CA ARG A 48 -5.67 18.26 11.26
C ARG A 48 -5.52 19.63 10.60
N ASN A 49 -5.28 19.66 9.30
CA ASN A 49 -4.94 20.87 8.55
C ASN A 49 -6.14 21.46 7.77
N LYS A 50 -7.28 20.75 7.74
CA LYS A 50 -8.48 21.15 7.01
C LYS A 50 -9.08 22.49 7.47
N GLY A 51 -8.98 22.81 8.75
CA GLY A 51 -9.54 24.05 9.31
C GLY A 51 -8.76 25.29 8.90
N ASP A 52 -7.43 25.24 9.03
CA ASP A 52 -6.55 26.38 8.80
C ASP A 52 -6.14 26.54 7.32
N LEU A 53 -6.44 25.55 6.47
CA LEU A 53 -6.02 25.47 5.06
C LEU A 53 -4.52 25.68 4.86
N ARG A 54 -3.75 25.31 5.89
CA ARG A 54 -2.30 25.42 5.95
C ARG A 54 -1.73 24.08 6.29
N ILE A 55 -0.66 23.71 5.60
CA ILE A 55 0.05 22.45 5.84
C ILE A 55 1.54 22.74 5.96
N ARG A 56 2.19 22.14 6.96
CA ARG A 56 3.65 22.24 7.07
C ARG A 56 4.32 21.47 5.95
N GLN A 57 5.45 21.98 5.45
CA GLN A 57 6.17 21.37 4.34
C GLN A 57 6.44 19.87 4.56
N TYR A 58 6.91 19.48 5.75
CA TYR A 58 7.18 18.08 6.06
C TYR A 58 5.91 17.21 6.07
N GLU A 59 4.75 17.77 6.45
CA GLU A 59 3.47 17.05 6.42
C GLU A 59 2.99 16.85 4.99
N TYR A 60 3.19 17.86 4.13
CA TYR A 60 2.89 17.76 2.71
C TYR A 60 3.76 16.70 2.02
N GLU A 61 5.08 16.76 2.21
CA GLU A 61 6.02 15.78 1.65
C GLU A 61 5.70 14.36 2.13
N ASN A 62 5.42 14.19 3.43
CA ASN A 62 4.99 12.91 3.98
C ASN A 62 3.66 12.45 3.35
N PHE A 63 2.68 13.34 3.19
CA PHE A 63 1.41 13.01 2.54
C PHE A 63 1.62 12.49 1.11
N VAL A 64 2.51 13.13 0.33
CA VAL A 64 2.84 12.71 -1.04
C VAL A 64 3.41 11.29 -1.06
N LEU A 65 4.33 10.97 -0.15
CA LEU A 65 4.91 9.62 -0.04
C LEU A 65 3.86 8.57 0.36
N LEU A 66 3.04 8.88 1.37
CA LEU A 66 1.93 8.03 1.81
C LEU A 66 0.94 7.78 0.66
N TYR A 67 0.63 8.81 -0.12
CA TYR A 67 -0.25 8.72 -1.29
C TYR A 67 0.30 7.76 -2.34
N GLN A 68 1.57 7.92 -2.74
CA GLN A 68 2.21 7.05 -3.72
C GLN A 68 2.22 5.59 -3.28
N ALA A 69 2.59 5.32 -2.02
CA ALA A 69 2.56 3.98 -1.45
C ALA A 69 1.13 3.42 -1.36
N TYR A 70 0.13 4.25 -1.05
CA TYR A 70 -1.26 3.81 -1.00
C TYR A 70 -1.80 3.43 -2.38
N LYS A 71 -1.45 4.20 -3.43
CA LYS A 71 -1.85 3.91 -4.81
C LYS A 71 -1.19 2.64 -5.35
N SER A 72 0.09 2.40 -5.04
CA SER A 72 0.77 1.15 -5.45
C SER A 72 0.14 -0.11 -4.85
N LEU A 73 -0.54 0.01 -3.70
CA LEU A 73 -1.31 -1.07 -3.05
C LEU A 73 -2.77 -1.18 -3.53
N GLY A 74 -3.16 -0.46 -4.59
CA GLY A 74 -4.53 -0.45 -5.09
C GLY A 74 -5.49 0.33 -4.21
N GLY A 75 -5.08 1.53 -3.80
CA GLY A 75 -5.88 2.50 -3.06
C GLY A 75 -7.04 3.11 -3.87
N ASN A 76 -8.17 3.36 -3.21
CA ASN A 76 -9.38 3.91 -3.85
C ASN A 76 -9.28 5.41 -4.20
N SER A 77 -10.22 5.88 -5.03
CA SER A 77 -10.25 7.26 -5.55
C SER A 77 -10.65 8.32 -4.53
N PHE A 78 -11.17 7.93 -3.37
CA PHE A 78 -11.50 8.87 -2.30
C PHE A 78 -10.27 9.64 -1.82
N ILE A 79 -9.12 8.97 -1.70
CA ILE A 79 -7.86 9.62 -1.33
C ILE A 79 -7.37 10.57 -2.43
N ASP A 80 -7.70 10.31 -3.71
CA ASP A 80 -7.31 11.20 -4.81
C ASP A 80 -7.99 12.58 -4.64
N LYS A 81 -9.25 12.60 -4.21
CA LYS A 81 -9.95 13.86 -3.86
C LYS A 81 -9.25 14.60 -2.73
N ILE A 82 -8.88 13.89 -1.66
CA ILE A 82 -8.18 14.48 -0.52
C ILE A 82 -6.82 15.03 -0.95
N TYR A 83 -6.10 14.31 -1.81
CA TYR A 83 -4.81 14.76 -2.31
C TYR A 83 -4.94 16.05 -3.11
N SER A 84 -5.98 16.19 -3.94
CA SER A 84 -6.27 17.46 -4.61
C SER A 84 -6.54 18.58 -3.60
N GLU A 85 -7.33 18.35 -2.56
CA GLU A 85 -7.59 19.37 -1.52
C GLU A 85 -6.32 19.77 -0.75
N ILE A 86 -5.43 18.81 -0.45
CA ILE A 86 -4.14 19.07 0.21
C ILE A 86 -3.23 19.96 -0.67
N LYS A 87 -3.24 19.77 -1.99
CA LYS A 87 -2.42 20.57 -2.92
C LYS A 87 -2.81 22.04 -2.98
N GLU A 88 -4.07 22.36 -2.70
CA GLU A 88 -4.57 23.73 -2.67
C GLU A 88 -4.27 24.44 -1.34
N MET A 89 -3.75 23.73 -0.33
CA MET A 89 -3.40 24.33 0.96
C MET A 89 -2.13 25.18 0.87
N GLU A 90 -2.07 26.23 1.69
CA GLU A 90 -0.86 27.05 1.83
C GLU A 90 0.23 26.23 2.53
N ILE A 91 1.37 26.03 1.86
CA ILE A 91 2.52 25.33 2.44
C ILE A 91 3.30 26.31 3.31
N VAL A 92 3.38 26.00 4.60
CA VAL A 92 4.16 26.77 5.58
C VAL A 92 5.42 26.00 5.97
N SER A 93 6.50 26.72 6.24
CA SER A 93 7.77 26.12 6.67
C SER A 93 7.71 25.54 8.07
#